data_AF-A0A537CCM4-F1
#
_entry.id   AF-A0A537CCM4-F1
#
_cell.length_a   1.000
_cell.length_b   1.000
_cell.length_c   1.000
_cell.angle_alpha   90.00
_cell.angle_beta   90.00
_cell.angle_gamma   90.00
#
_symmetry.space_group_name_H-M   'P 1'
#
loop_
_entity.id
_entity.type
_entity.pdbx_description
1 polymer ?
#
loop_
_entity_poly.entity_id
_entity_poly.type
_entity_poly.pdbx_seq_one_letter_code
_entity_poly.pdbx_strand_id
1 'polypeptide(L)'
;MRRDVLQTDRAFSLIVGAVLTAFLALTLPQSHAQSTAGPIPTDAGLKVAFIGDSGDGENFRRVLGLIKSEGAVMVMHQGDFDYADNPGAFFATIDSILGPDFPYFASVGNHDADRWTAGCTDSRTQRLLGSLLHRGAGCYISFLKNRMARIGAVPDDPNLNDEMYAVTYRGLKMVFVGQEGPSYGDGIYAPYLQDQLATDDHIWRICSWHKNQNAMQVGGKDDEMGWRVYETCKDLGAIIATAHEHSYHRTKTLTSIQNQIVDASCSGPDNLCVGRGSPGRSFVFVSGLGGESIRDQQRCLPATFPYGCKGEWAKIYTSNQGATFGALFITFNIDGDPRKAQGYFKNINGEIIDTFEIRADALSSLAGARRPAAALLLSQAKLQRDRHSRQDRVALRGSFVAPPYSMNPPRDGVTLSLTDADGHIVEIKVPAGDGWTTTRPGREWFFKRKKDGTQGDPIVYAKLGIAFNAKTRQFDMNMKANEMELSPPDVGPITALLTIGNREFRNTQDWRATGKGKKLVTP
;
A
#
# COMPACT_ATOMS: atom_id res chain seq x y z
N MET A 1 28.43 -54.23 62.16
CA MET A 1 28.61 -54.41 63.61
C MET A 1 27.62 -53.46 64.30
N ARG A 2 26.63 -54.02 65.04
CA ARG A 2 25.58 -53.37 65.88
C ARG A 2 24.53 -52.50 65.14
N ARG A 3 23.21 -52.84 65.06
CA ARG A 3 22.15 -53.04 66.10
C ARG A 3 22.03 -51.85 67.05
N ASP A 4 20.87 -51.34 67.47
CA ASP A 4 19.46 -51.39 67.08
C ASP A 4 18.72 -50.55 68.17
N VAL A 5 17.66 -49.83 67.78
CA VAL A 5 16.35 -49.74 68.51
C VAL A 5 16.22 -48.86 69.78
N LEU A 6 15.26 -47.91 69.75
CA LEU A 6 14.05 -47.74 70.61
C LEU A 6 13.58 -46.26 70.65
N GLN A 7 12.40 -45.88 70.10
CA GLN A 7 11.05 -45.81 70.74
C GLN A 7 10.94 -44.62 71.75
N THR A 8 9.96 -43.69 71.75
CA THR A 8 8.48 -43.78 71.70
C THR A 8 7.81 -42.40 71.54
N ASP A 9 6.69 -42.37 70.79
CA ASP A 9 5.37 -41.70 70.92
C ASP A 9 5.13 -40.39 71.72
N ARG A 10 4.45 -39.42 71.06
CA ARG A 10 3.07 -38.87 71.30
C ARG A 10 2.91 -37.48 70.63
N ALA A 11 2.20 -37.36 69.50
CA ALA A 11 0.76 -37.06 69.32
C ALA A 11 0.33 -35.60 69.64
N PHE A 12 -0.09 -34.82 68.62
CA PHE A 12 -1.50 -34.48 68.33
C PHE A 12 -1.68 -33.47 67.17
N SER A 13 -2.49 -33.90 66.20
CA SER A 13 -3.42 -33.19 65.29
C SER A 13 -3.03 -31.93 64.49
N LEU A 14 -3.12 -32.05 63.16
CA LEU A 14 -3.89 -31.13 62.30
C LEU A 14 -4.44 -31.88 61.08
N ILE A 15 -5.75 -31.74 60.88
CA ILE A 15 -6.60 -32.44 59.93
C ILE A 15 -6.37 -31.88 58.52
N VAL A 16 -6.08 -32.75 57.54
CA VAL A 16 -6.17 -32.44 56.11
C VAL A 16 -7.49 -33.02 55.60
N GLY A 17 -8.46 -32.12 55.36
CA GLY A 17 -9.72 -32.46 54.71
C GLY A 17 -9.56 -32.42 53.19
N ALA A 18 -9.68 -33.57 52.54
CA ALA A 18 -9.86 -33.68 51.11
C ALA A 18 -11.31 -33.33 50.74
N VAL A 19 -11.50 -32.36 49.83
CA VAL A 19 -12.80 -32.06 49.23
C VAL A 19 -12.69 -32.23 47.73
N LEU A 20 -13.37 -33.27 47.24
CA LEU A 20 -13.79 -33.41 45.85
C LEU A 20 -14.89 -32.38 45.57
N THR A 21 -14.72 -31.54 44.55
CA THR A 21 -15.84 -30.76 43.98
C THR A 21 -15.83 -30.84 42.46
N ALA A 22 -16.96 -31.29 41.93
CA ALA A 22 -17.27 -31.47 40.53
C ALA A 22 -17.23 -30.15 39.74
N PHE A 23 -16.62 -30.19 38.56
CA PHE A 23 -16.70 -29.09 37.58
C PHE A 23 -18.06 -29.13 36.88
N LEU A 24 -18.95 -28.21 37.24
CA LEU A 24 -20.11 -27.85 36.43
C LEU A 24 -19.63 -26.85 35.36
N ALA A 25 -19.64 -27.26 34.09
CA ALA A 25 -19.40 -26.37 32.97
C ALA A 25 -20.63 -25.49 32.73
N LEU A 26 -20.60 -24.26 33.23
CA LEU A 26 -21.49 -23.18 32.80
C LEU A 26 -20.85 -22.50 31.59
N THR A 27 -21.29 -22.88 30.39
CA THR A 27 -20.95 -22.18 29.15
C THR A 27 -21.66 -20.83 29.13
N LEU A 28 -20.96 -19.78 29.54
CA LEU A 28 -21.33 -18.40 29.20
C LEU A 28 -21.09 -18.20 27.70
N PRO A 29 -22.01 -17.59 26.94
CA PRO A 29 -21.75 -17.27 25.55
C PRO A 29 -20.66 -16.21 25.52
N GLN A 30 -19.44 -16.59 25.11
CA GLN A 30 -18.43 -15.64 24.69
C GLN A 30 -18.96 -14.96 23.42
N SER A 31 -19.65 -13.84 23.62
CA SER A 31 -19.81 -12.82 22.60
C SER A 31 -18.42 -12.48 22.09
N HIS A 32 -18.08 -13.01 20.91
CA HIS A 32 -16.91 -12.61 20.15
C HIS A 32 -17.16 -11.15 19.74
N ALA A 33 -16.73 -10.22 20.59
CA ALA A 33 -16.58 -8.84 20.21
C ALA A 33 -15.48 -8.81 19.14
N GLN A 34 -15.88 -8.77 17.87
CA GLN A 34 -15.03 -8.34 16.77
C GLN A 34 -14.50 -6.95 17.15
N SER A 35 -13.24 -6.88 17.59
CA SER A 35 -12.57 -5.60 17.78
C SER A 35 -12.39 -5.01 16.38
N THR A 36 -13.21 -4.04 16.03
CA THR A 36 -12.93 -3.12 14.92
C THR A 36 -11.77 -2.25 15.37
N ALA A 37 -10.54 -2.75 15.24
CA ALA A 37 -9.35 -1.97 15.58
C ALA A 37 -9.36 -0.69 14.72
N GLY A 38 -9.28 0.46 15.36
CA GLY A 38 -9.20 1.74 14.66
C GLY A 38 -7.87 1.90 13.90
N PRO A 39 -7.70 3.02 13.18
CA PRO A 39 -6.45 3.33 12.47
C PRO A 39 -5.23 3.22 13.40
N ILE A 40 -4.14 2.63 12.90
CA ILE A 40 -2.91 2.43 13.68
C ILE A 40 -2.05 3.70 13.57
N PRO A 41 -1.86 4.47 14.67
CA PRO A 41 -0.99 5.64 14.64
C PRO A 41 0.48 5.25 14.77
N THR A 42 1.37 6.16 14.38
CA THR A 42 2.77 6.12 14.80
C THR A 42 2.87 6.48 16.28
N ASP A 43 4.01 6.18 16.90
CA ASP A 43 4.39 6.81 18.18
C ASP A 43 4.32 8.34 18.06
N ALA A 44 3.93 9.01 19.15
CA ALA A 44 3.87 10.47 19.21
C ALA A 44 5.26 11.08 19.01
N GLY A 45 5.37 12.05 18.11
CA GLY A 45 6.63 12.72 17.79
C GLY A 45 7.66 11.81 17.09
N LEU A 46 7.23 10.77 16.37
CA LEU A 46 8.14 9.89 15.63
C LEU A 46 8.86 10.68 14.54
N LYS A 47 10.15 11.02 14.76
CA LYS A 47 10.98 11.77 13.80
C LYS A 47 11.83 10.82 12.93
N VAL A 48 11.61 10.88 11.64
CA VAL A 48 12.29 10.07 10.61
C VAL A 48 13.16 10.97 9.74
N ALA A 49 14.38 10.55 9.43
CA ALA A 49 15.22 11.17 8.43
C ALA A 49 15.19 10.41 7.10
N PHE A 50 15.18 11.13 5.99
CA PHE A 50 15.15 10.61 4.62
C PHE A 50 16.35 11.14 3.84
N ILE A 51 17.13 10.23 3.27
CA ILE A 51 18.34 10.52 2.50
C ILE A 51 18.49 9.51 1.36
N GLY A 52 19.32 9.83 0.39
CA GLY A 52 19.78 8.93 -0.68
C GLY A 52 21.08 9.49 -1.27
N ASP A 53 21.73 8.71 -2.13
CA ASP A 53 22.92 9.16 -2.87
C ASP A 53 24.04 9.66 -1.92
N SER A 54 24.42 8.80 -0.96
CA SER A 54 25.27 9.22 0.16
C SER A 54 26.76 9.20 -0.12
N GLY A 55 27.26 8.17 -0.81
CA GLY A 55 28.66 7.77 -0.70
C GLY A 55 29.04 7.35 0.74
N ASP A 56 30.34 7.17 1.00
CA ASP A 56 30.89 6.94 2.36
C ASP A 56 31.91 8.04 2.77
N GLY A 57 31.75 9.23 2.18
CA GLY A 57 32.66 10.37 2.32
C GLY A 57 32.42 11.25 3.56
N GLU A 58 33.18 12.34 3.67
CA GLU A 58 33.04 13.32 4.76
C GLU A 58 31.66 13.99 4.78
N ASN A 59 31.08 14.28 3.61
CA ASN A 59 29.75 14.87 3.52
C ASN A 59 28.68 13.95 4.11
N PHE A 60 28.72 12.65 3.82
CA PHE A 60 27.83 11.67 4.43
C PHE A 60 27.98 11.62 5.95
N ARG A 61 29.21 11.64 6.47
CA ARG A 61 29.45 11.71 7.92
C ARG A 61 28.83 12.97 8.54
N ARG A 62 28.90 14.11 7.86
CA ARG A 62 28.23 15.35 8.29
C ARG A 62 26.71 15.23 8.26
N VAL A 63 26.14 14.58 7.24
CA VAL A 63 24.69 14.30 7.16
C VAL A 63 24.25 13.36 8.29
N LEU A 64 24.99 12.28 8.57
CA LEU A 64 24.73 11.42 9.74
C LEU A 64 24.84 12.19 11.06
N GLY A 65 25.82 13.09 11.18
CA GLY A 65 25.95 13.99 12.32
C GLY A 65 24.75 14.93 12.49
N LEU A 66 24.22 15.46 11.38
CA LEU A 66 22.99 16.24 11.35
C LEU A 66 21.77 15.41 11.78
N ILE A 67 21.63 14.19 11.27
CA ILE A 67 20.54 13.26 11.64
C ILE A 67 20.55 13.00 13.15
N LYS A 68 21.74 12.76 13.70
CA LYS A 68 21.94 12.56 15.14
C LYS A 68 21.57 13.80 15.95
N SER A 69 22.01 14.99 15.53
CA SER A 69 21.78 16.23 16.27
C SER A 69 20.32 16.70 16.22
N GLU A 70 19.61 16.41 15.13
CA GLU A 70 18.17 16.67 14.99
C GLU A 70 17.30 15.68 15.78
N GLY A 71 17.90 14.63 16.35
CA GLY A 71 17.21 13.64 17.18
C GLY A 71 16.24 12.76 16.38
N ALA A 72 16.51 12.53 15.09
CA ALA A 72 15.78 11.52 14.34
C ALA A 72 16.05 10.14 14.96
N VAL A 73 15.02 9.31 15.01
CA VAL A 73 15.08 7.98 15.67
C VAL A 73 15.17 6.83 14.69
N MET A 74 15.11 7.14 13.39
CA MET A 74 15.29 6.18 12.30
C MET A 74 15.65 6.90 11.00
N VAL A 75 16.37 6.20 10.13
CA VAL A 75 16.66 6.62 8.74
C VAL A 75 15.91 5.73 7.76
N MET A 76 15.35 6.34 6.72
CA MET A 76 14.99 5.68 5.48
C MET A 76 15.93 6.15 4.37
N HIS A 77 16.75 5.24 3.82
CA HIS A 77 17.71 5.53 2.73
C HIS A 77 17.18 5.07 1.37
N GLN A 78 16.97 5.99 0.44
CA GLN A 78 16.37 5.74 -0.86
C GLN A 78 17.39 5.24 -1.91
N GLY A 79 18.28 4.31 -1.55
CA GLY A 79 19.28 3.72 -2.46
C GLY A 79 20.50 4.59 -2.79
N ASP A 80 21.44 3.96 -3.48
CA ASP A 80 22.79 4.43 -3.80
C ASP A 80 23.60 4.78 -2.54
N PHE A 81 24.10 3.73 -1.89
CA PHE A 81 24.76 3.79 -0.60
C PHE A 81 26.18 4.37 -0.69
N ASP A 82 27.17 3.56 -1.08
CA ASP A 82 28.58 3.92 -0.93
C ASP A 82 29.34 4.24 -2.23
N TYR A 83 28.77 3.91 -3.39
CA TYR A 83 29.39 4.04 -4.72
C TYR A 83 30.77 3.35 -4.87
N ALA A 84 31.11 2.44 -3.95
CA ALA A 84 32.42 1.81 -3.81
C ALA A 84 32.36 0.28 -3.64
N ASP A 85 31.15 -0.29 -3.62
CA ASP A 85 30.89 -1.71 -3.40
C ASP A 85 31.47 -2.23 -2.07
N ASN A 86 31.43 -1.41 -1.01
CA ASN A 86 32.01 -1.76 0.30
C ASN A 86 31.01 -1.67 1.45
N PRO A 87 29.99 -2.56 1.49
CA PRO A 87 28.91 -2.46 2.46
C PRO A 87 29.37 -2.44 3.91
N GLY A 88 30.41 -3.20 4.28
CA GLY A 88 30.86 -3.20 5.67
C GLY A 88 31.58 -1.92 6.09
N ALA A 89 32.29 -1.23 5.19
CA ALA A 89 32.82 0.10 5.50
C ALA A 89 31.69 1.11 5.67
N PHE A 90 30.70 1.10 4.77
CA PHE A 90 29.52 1.95 4.81
C PHE A 90 28.74 1.80 6.13
N PHE A 91 28.39 0.56 6.50
CA PHE A 91 27.68 0.32 7.75
C PHE A 91 28.53 0.58 9.01
N ALA A 92 29.86 0.40 8.95
CA ALA A 92 30.74 0.81 10.05
C ALA A 92 30.76 2.34 10.23
N THR A 93 30.65 3.12 9.16
CA THR A 93 30.48 4.58 9.25
C THR A 93 29.17 4.93 9.94
N ILE A 94 28.05 4.30 9.54
CA ILE A 94 26.74 4.47 10.19
C ILE A 94 26.83 4.12 11.67
N ASP A 95 27.41 2.96 12.01
CA ASP A 95 27.54 2.46 13.39
C ASP A 95 28.36 3.40 14.27
N SER A 96 29.46 3.95 13.75
CA SER A 96 30.32 4.83 14.53
C SER A 96 29.67 6.17 14.87
N ILE A 97 28.67 6.61 14.09
CA ILE A 97 28.00 7.91 14.30
C ILE A 97 26.65 7.72 14.99
N LEU A 98 25.76 6.90 14.41
CA LEU A 98 24.38 6.71 14.88
C LEU A 98 24.24 5.58 15.91
N GLY A 99 25.15 4.60 15.86
CA GLY A 99 25.15 3.41 16.72
C GLY A 99 24.70 2.13 16.00
N PRO A 100 25.16 0.96 16.46
CA PRO A 100 24.87 -0.33 15.84
C PRO A 100 23.40 -0.74 15.88
N ASP A 101 22.63 -0.19 16.83
CA ASP A 101 21.20 -0.47 17.00
C ASP A 101 20.30 0.67 16.52
N PHE A 102 20.86 1.70 15.86
CA PHE A 102 20.05 2.76 15.29
C PHE A 102 19.22 2.21 14.10
N PRO A 103 17.88 2.39 14.07
CA PRO A 103 17.05 1.90 12.97
C PRO A 103 17.40 2.54 11.61
N TYR A 104 17.69 1.69 10.63
CA TYR A 104 18.09 2.10 9.29
C TYR A 104 17.47 1.16 8.26
N PHE A 105 16.54 1.68 7.47
CA PHE A 105 15.81 0.95 6.44
C PHE A 105 16.15 1.54 5.07
N ALA A 106 16.16 0.72 4.02
CA ALA A 106 16.61 1.19 2.72
C ALA A 106 16.01 0.46 1.53
N SER A 107 15.79 1.19 0.43
CA SER A 107 15.62 0.60 -0.90
C SER A 107 16.99 0.47 -1.59
N VAL A 108 17.09 -0.46 -2.53
CA VAL A 108 18.26 -0.59 -3.42
C VAL A 108 18.29 0.54 -4.45
N GLY A 109 19.48 1.02 -4.80
CA GLY A 109 19.75 1.89 -5.94
C GLY A 109 20.59 1.20 -7.02
N ASN A 110 20.76 1.85 -8.17
CA ASN A 110 21.51 1.24 -9.27
C ASN A 110 23.01 1.06 -8.97
N HIS A 111 23.57 1.81 -8.02
CA HIS A 111 24.94 1.60 -7.53
C HIS A 111 25.05 0.53 -6.45
N ASP A 112 23.93 -0.05 -6.00
CA ASP A 112 23.92 -1.07 -4.95
C ASP A 112 23.71 -2.49 -5.50
N ALA A 113 23.18 -2.62 -6.72
CA ALA A 113 22.66 -3.87 -7.28
C ALA A 113 23.67 -5.02 -7.23
N ASP A 114 24.93 -4.75 -7.59
CA ASP A 114 26.01 -5.75 -7.59
C ASP A 114 26.30 -6.33 -6.20
N ARG A 115 25.96 -5.59 -5.14
CA ARG A 115 26.19 -5.95 -3.72
C ARG A 115 24.93 -6.09 -2.90
N TRP A 116 23.76 -6.05 -3.53
CA TRP A 116 22.49 -6.17 -2.83
C TRP A 116 22.32 -7.59 -2.26
N THR A 117 22.33 -8.58 -3.15
CA THR A 117 21.88 -9.96 -2.88
C THR A 117 22.68 -10.69 -1.80
N ALA A 118 21.99 -11.50 -0.98
CA ALA A 118 22.64 -12.39 -0.03
C ALA A 118 23.54 -13.41 -0.77
N GLY A 119 24.80 -13.51 -0.36
CA GLY A 119 25.80 -14.36 -1.03
C GLY A 119 26.54 -13.70 -2.19
N CYS A 120 26.43 -12.37 -2.36
CA CYS A 120 27.28 -11.59 -3.25
C CYS A 120 28.78 -11.92 -3.05
N THR A 121 29.54 -11.89 -4.14
CA THR A 121 30.97 -12.23 -4.11
C THR A 121 31.84 -10.99 -4.06
N ASP A 122 32.85 -11.01 -3.20
CA ASP A 122 33.87 -9.98 -3.18
C ASP A 122 34.71 -9.98 -4.46
N SER A 123 34.90 -8.78 -5.04
CA SER A 123 35.89 -8.58 -6.09
C SER A 123 37.31 -8.91 -5.59
N ARG A 124 38.21 -9.27 -6.51
CA ARG A 124 39.62 -9.57 -6.17
C ARG A 124 40.28 -8.44 -5.36
N THR A 125 40.06 -7.20 -5.78
CA THR A 125 40.58 -6.00 -5.14
C THR A 125 40.06 -5.86 -3.72
N GLN A 126 38.80 -6.16 -3.47
CA GLN A 126 38.21 -6.05 -2.14
C GLN A 126 38.61 -7.18 -1.19
N ARG A 127 38.82 -8.40 -1.68
CA ARG A 127 39.43 -9.45 -0.83
C ARG A 127 40.82 -9.02 -0.35
N LEU A 128 41.58 -8.35 -1.23
CA LEU A 128 42.90 -7.81 -0.88
C LEU A 128 42.78 -6.64 0.11
N LEU A 129 41.88 -5.68 -0.13
CA LEU A 129 41.70 -4.51 0.76
C LEU A 129 41.04 -4.87 2.10
N GLY A 130 40.06 -5.78 2.13
CA GLY A 130 39.39 -6.25 3.33
C GLY A 130 40.33 -7.00 4.28
N SER A 131 41.28 -7.76 3.73
CA SER A 131 42.34 -8.39 4.54
C SER A 131 43.32 -7.38 5.15
N LEU A 132 43.57 -6.26 4.47
CA LEU A 132 44.45 -5.18 4.94
C LEU A 132 43.78 -4.17 5.89
N LEU A 133 42.46 -3.92 5.74
CA LEU A 133 41.74 -2.87 6.46
C LEU A 133 40.82 -3.38 7.58
N HIS A 134 40.66 -4.71 7.73
CA HIS A 134 39.72 -5.33 8.68
C HIS A 134 38.27 -4.78 8.58
N ARG A 135 37.91 -4.20 7.43
CA ARG A 135 36.58 -3.73 7.12
C ARG A 135 35.97 -4.76 6.18
N GLY A 136 34.93 -5.45 6.66
CA GLY A 136 34.34 -6.58 5.96
C GLY A 136 33.75 -6.16 4.62
N ALA A 137 34.17 -6.81 3.55
CA ALA A 137 33.34 -6.88 2.36
C ALA A 137 32.13 -7.79 2.68
N GLY A 138 31.00 -7.58 2.00
CA GLY A 138 29.75 -8.25 2.31
C GLY A 138 28.63 -7.74 1.42
N CYS A 139 27.39 -8.06 1.77
CA CYS A 139 26.21 -7.72 0.97
C CYS A 139 25.26 -6.83 1.76
N TYR A 140 24.72 -5.79 1.13
CA TYR A 140 23.86 -4.80 1.78
C TYR A 140 22.67 -5.45 2.51
N ILE A 141 22.02 -6.44 1.90
CA ILE A 141 20.91 -7.18 2.53
C ILE A 141 21.33 -7.83 3.85
N SER A 142 22.55 -8.36 3.94
CA SER A 142 23.00 -9.04 5.16
C SER A 142 23.10 -8.05 6.32
N PHE A 143 23.64 -6.86 6.07
CA PHE A 143 23.72 -5.80 7.08
C PHE A 143 22.34 -5.25 7.47
N LEU A 144 21.46 -5.01 6.49
CA LEU A 144 20.09 -4.56 6.74
C LEU A 144 19.30 -5.57 7.57
N LYS A 145 19.33 -6.85 7.20
CA LYS A 145 18.66 -7.93 7.95
C LYS A 145 19.19 -8.06 9.38
N ASN A 146 20.51 -8.05 9.54
CA ASN A 146 21.12 -8.14 10.86
C ASN A 146 20.74 -6.95 11.74
N ARG A 147 20.68 -5.74 11.17
CA ARG A 147 20.22 -4.54 11.89
C ARG A 147 18.74 -4.64 12.26
N MET A 148 17.87 -5.01 11.32
CA MET A 148 16.44 -5.20 11.58
C MET A 148 16.21 -6.22 12.72
N ALA A 149 16.96 -7.33 12.72
CA ALA A 149 16.90 -8.33 13.79
C ALA A 149 17.31 -7.75 15.16
N ARG A 150 18.38 -6.94 15.23
CA ARG A 150 18.81 -6.30 16.50
C ARG A 150 17.75 -5.38 17.09
N ILE A 151 17.03 -4.65 16.25
CA ILE A 151 16.00 -3.69 16.68
C ILE A 151 14.59 -4.30 16.79
N GLY A 152 14.45 -5.60 16.53
CA GLY A 152 13.16 -6.30 16.55
C GLY A 152 12.21 -5.92 15.41
N ALA A 153 12.72 -5.36 14.32
CA ALA A 153 11.94 -5.09 13.11
C ALA A 153 11.88 -6.36 12.25
N VAL A 154 10.68 -6.72 11.82
CA VAL A 154 10.43 -7.94 11.03
C VAL A 154 9.88 -7.52 9.66
N PRO A 155 10.59 -7.80 8.55
CA PRO A 155 10.04 -7.61 7.23
C PRO A 155 8.93 -8.64 6.94
N ASP A 156 8.08 -8.35 5.97
CA ASP A 156 7.02 -9.24 5.50
C ASP A 156 7.54 -10.53 4.88
N ASP A 157 8.66 -10.47 4.13
CA ASP A 157 9.42 -11.62 3.65
C ASP A 157 10.84 -11.63 4.25
N PRO A 158 11.32 -12.75 4.83
CA PRO A 158 12.72 -12.87 5.26
C PRO A 158 13.74 -12.80 4.11
N ASN A 159 13.33 -13.04 2.87
CA ASN A 159 14.15 -12.93 1.67
C ASN A 159 13.94 -11.56 1.02
N LEU A 160 15.01 -10.77 0.93
CA LEU A 160 14.98 -9.42 0.33
C LEU A 160 15.66 -9.40 -1.06
N ASN A 161 16.07 -10.56 -1.58
CA ASN A 161 16.85 -10.65 -2.81
C ASN A 161 16.07 -10.21 -4.06
N ASP A 162 14.75 -10.16 -4.00
CA ASP A 162 13.86 -9.62 -5.02
C ASP A 162 13.73 -8.09 -4.94
N GLU A 163 14.53 -7.44 -4.08
CA GLU A 163 14.60 -5.99 -3.87
C GLU A 163 13.32 -5.37 -3.27
N MET A 164 12.38 -6.20 -2.82
CA MET A 164 11.11 -5.78 -2.26
C MET A 164 10.98 -6.23 -0.81
N TYR A 165 10.49 -5.35 0.05
CA TYR A 165 10.04 -5.74 1.39
C TYR A 165 9.19 -4.64 2.02
N ALA A 166 8.39 -5.02 3.00
CA ALA A 166 7.60 -4.13 3.80
C ALA A 166 7.90 -4.38 5.27
N VAL A 167 7.93 -3.32 6.06
CA VAL A 167 8.20 -3.41 7.49
C VAL A 167 7.40 -2.35 8.21
N THR A 168 6.92 -2.70 9.41
CA THR A 168 6.28 -1.75 10.31
C THR A 168 7.21 -1.51 11.48
N TYR A 169 7.48 -0.25 11.79
CA TYR A 169 8.28 0.12 12.95
C TYR A 169 7.68 1.33 13.64
N ARG A 170 7.41 1.22 14.95
CA ARG A 170 6.79 2.28 15.78
C ARG A 170 5.51 2.88 15.16
N GLY A 171 4.68 2.02 14.57
CA GLY A 171 3.40 2.37 13.94
C GLY A 171 3.52 3.05 12.57
N LEU A 172 4.70 3.10 11.95
CA LEU A 172 4.89 3.55 10.57
C LEU A 172 5.00 2.34 9.64
N LYS A 173 4.12 2.22 8.64
CA LYS A 173 4.23 1.21 7.57
C LYS A 173 5.14 1.72 6.47
N MET A 174 6.18 0.97 6.16
CA MET A 174 7.13 1.28 5.09
C MET A 174 7.13 0.13 4.08
N VAL A 175 7.12 0.46 2.79
CA VAL A 175 7.19 -0.51 1.69
C VAL A 175 8.25 -0.06 0.71
N PHE A 176 9.20 -0.95 0.44
CA PHE A 176 10.37 -0.74 -0.41
C PHE A 176 10.22 -1.57 -1.68
N VAL A 177 10.58 -0.99 -2.82
CA VAL A 177 10.65 -1.68 -4.10
C VAL A 177 12.00 -1.45 -4.80
N GLY A 178 12.29 -2.32 -5.75
CA GLY A 178 13.59 -2.43 -6.41
C GLY A 178 13.93 -1.32 -7.40
N GLN A 179 15.07 -1.48 -8.07
CA GLN A 179 15.66 -0.48 -8.98
C GLN A 179 15.40 -0.78 -10.47
N GLU A 180 14.80 -1.92 -10.79
CA GLU A 180 14.48 -2.31 -12.18
C GLU A 180 13.58 -1.29 -12.91
N GLY A 181 13.67 -1.30 -14.24
CA GLY A 181 13.05 -0.29 -15.10
C GLY A 181 11.51 -0.28 -15.14
N PRO A 182 10.90 0.60 -15.97
CA PRO A 182 9.45 0.85 -15.99
C PRO A 182 8.56 -0.38 -16.16
N SER A 183 9.01 -1.38 -16.93
CA SER A 183 8.29 -2.65 -17.10
C SER A 183 8.13 -3.42 -15.79
N TYR A 184 9.16 -3.46 -14.95
CA TYR A 184 9.11 -4.07 -13.61
C TYR A 184 8.30 -3.20 -12.65
N GLY A 185 8.47 -1.88 -12.73
CA GLY A 185 7.62 -0.93 -12.03
C GLY A 185 6.13 -1.19 -12.19
N ASP A 186 5.67 -1.16 -13.43
CA ASP A 186 4.25 -1.29 -13.74
C ASP A 186 3.73 -2.74 -13.62
N GLY A 187 4.60 -3.72 -13.85
CA GLY A 187 4.26 -5.14 -13.90
C GLY A 187 4.39 -5.88 -12.58
N ILE A 188 5.29 -5.46 -11.68
CA ILE A 188 5.69 -6.20 -10.47
C ILE A 188 5.61 -5.32 -9.23
N TYR A 189 6.27 -4.18 -9.23
CA TYR A 189 6.36 -3.33 -8.03
C TYR A 189 5.02 -2.70 -7.66
N ALA A 190 4.27 -2.19 -8.64
CA ALA A 190 2.96 -1.62 -8.36
C ALA A 190 1.95 -2.65 -7.82
N PRO A 191 1.80 -3.87 -8.39
CA PRO A 191 1.03 -4.95 -7.73
C PRO A 191 1.48 -5.27 -6.31
N TYR A 192 2.78 -5.37 -6.05
CA TYR A 192 3.30 -5.64 -4.71
C TYR A 192 2.93 -4.52 -3.72
N LEU A 193 3.06 -3.25 -4.11
CA LEU A 193 2.64 -2.09 -3.30
C LEU A 193 1.13 -2.13 -3.02
N GLN A 194 0.34 -2.54 -4.01
CA GLN A 194 -1.10 -2.74 -3.86
C GLN A 194 -1.38 -3.81 -2.80
N ASP A 195 -0.71 -4.96 -2.85
CA ASP A 195 -0.92 -6.05 -1.91
C ASP A 195 -0.53 -5.67 -0.47
N GLN A 196 0.58 -4.94 -0.32
CA GLN A 196 1.06 -4.49 0.98
C GLN A 196 0.18 -3.43 1.65
N LEU A 197 -0.48 -2.59 0.84
CA LEU A 197 -1.16 -1.40 1.34
C LEU A 197 -2.67 -1.42 1.11
N ALA A 198 -3.28 -2.32 0.35
CA ALA A 198 -4.74 -2.27 0.08
C ALA A 198 -5.59 -2.35 1.36
N THR A 199 -5.18 -3.18 2.31
CA THR A 199 -5.91 -3.50 3.55
C THR A 199 -5.19 -3.01 4.80
N ASP A 200 -4.13 -2.19 4.65
CA ASP A 200 -3.32 -1.70 5.75
C ASP A 200 -4.01 -0.57 6.54
N ASP A 201 -4.10 -0.70 7.86
CA ASP A 201 -4.81 0.26 8.72
C ASP A 201 -3.92 1.37 9.30
N HIS A 202 -2.62 1.44 8.96
CA HIS A 202 -1.73 2.49 9.45
C HIS A 202 -2.14 3.87 8.92
N ILE A 203 -2.09 4.89 9.77
CA ILE A 203 -2.36 6.27 9.33
C ILE A 203 -1.29 6.73 8.35
N TRP A 204 -0.03 6.43 8.67
CA TRP A 204 1.12 6.83 7.89
C TRP A 204 1.74 5.63 7.19
N ARG A 205 1.85 5.76 5.86
CA ARG A 205 2.47 4.78 4.98
C ARG A 205 3.49 5.48 4.11
N ILE A 206 4.61 4.82 3.84
CA ILE A 206 5.64 5.34 2.95
C ILE A 206 5.98 4.29 1.92
N CYS A 207 5.90 4.66 0.66
CA CYS A 207 6.52 3.91 -0.41
C CYS A 207 7.91 4.49 -0.70
N SER A 208 8.92 3.64 -0.80
CA SER A 208 10.32 4.04 -0.98
C SER A 208 10.95 3.28 -2.14
N TRP A 209 11.61 4.01 -3.03
CA TRP A 209 12.44 3.46 -4.10
C TRP A 209 13.47 4.49 -4.55
N HIS A 210 14.42 4.08 -5.38
CA HIS A 210 15.52 4.94 -5.80
C HIS A 210 15.20 5.80 -7.03
N LYS A 211 14.96 5.16 -8.18
CA LYS A 211 14.90 5.82 -9.50
C LYS A 211 13.64 6.67 -9.72
N ASN A 212 13.75 7.65 -10.61
CA ASN A 212 12.65 8.60 -10.88
C ASN A 212 11.90 8.29 -12.18
N GLN A 213 10.74 8.92 -12.35
CA GLN A 213 10.25 9.30 -13.68
C GLN A 213 10.81 10.68 -14.04
N ASN A 214 11.07 10.96 -15.31
CA ASN A 214 11.66 12.22 -15.76
C ASN A 214 10.84 13.41 -15.23
N ALA A 215 9.53 13.36 -15.39
CA ALA A 215 8.63 14.41 -14.93
C ALA A 215 8.55 14.54 -13.39
N MET A 216 8.99 13.54 -12.62
CA MET A 216 9.05 13.53 -11.15
C MET A 216 10.44 13.87 -10.59
N GLN A 217 11.29 14.49 -11.39
CA GLN A 217 12.56 15.06 -10.96
C GLN A 217 12.85 16.39 -11.69
N VAL A 218 13.89 17.13 -11.30
CA VAL A 218 14.18 18.49 -11.82
C VAL A 218 15.50 18.63 -12.60
N GLY A 219 16.37 17.63 -12.53
CA GLY A 219 17.56 17.43 -13.36
C GLY A 219 17.29 16.58 -14.59
N GLY A 220 18.20 15.65 -14.87
CA GLY A 220 18.38 15.01 -16.18
C GLY A 220 18.03 13.52 -16.28
N LYS A 221 17.48 12.89 -15.23
CA LYS A 221 17.10 11.46 -15.26
C LYS A 221 15.93 11.17 -16.19
N ASP A 222 15.94 9.98 -16.80
CA ASP A 222 14.88 9.51 -17.70
C ASP A 222 13.70 8.88 -16.93
N ASP A 223 12.77 8.27 -17.66
CA ASP A 223 11.71 7.45 -17.08
C ASP A 223 12.25 6.06 -16.72
N GLU A 224 12.54 5.84 -15.44
CA GLU A 224 13.25 4.64 -14.97
C GLU A 224 12.50 3.81 -13.95
N MET A 225 11.30 4.24 -13.52
CA MET A 225 10.53 3.52 -12.50
C MET A 225 9.15 3.06 -12.95
N GLY A 226 8.49 3.75 -13.87
CA GLY A 226 7.11 3.43 -14.29
C GLY A 226 6.04 4.18 -13.48
N TRP A 227 4.97 4.59 -14.16
CA TRP A 227 3.96 5.49 -13.60
C TRP A 227 2.99 4.80 -12.64
N ARG A 228 2.74 3.50 -12.82
CA ARG A 228 1.80 2.76 -11.98
C ARG A 228 2.30 2.67 -10.55
N VAL A 229 3.62 2.62 -10.32
CA VAL A 229 4.24 2.64 -8.98
C VAL A 229 3.82 3.90 -8.22
N TYR A 230 4.01 5.07 -8.83
CA TYR A 230 3.62 6.36 -8.26
C TYR A 230 2.10 6.45 -8.02
N GLU A 231 1.29 6.11 -9.03
CA GLU A 231 -0.17 6.22 -8.94
C GLU A 231 -0.75 5.26 -7.89
N THR A 232 -0.25 4.02 -7.81
CA THR A 232 -0.67 3.05 -6.80
C THR A 232 -0.35 3.54 -5.39
N CYS A 233 0.87 4.02 -5.13
CA CYS A 233 1.22 4.56 -3.81
C CYS A 233 0.37 5.76 -3.40
N LYS A 234 0.11 6.69 -4.33
CA LYS A 234 -0.79 7.81 -4.10
C LYS A 234 -2.21 7.35 -3.78
N ASP A 235 -2.78 6.45 -4.59
CA ASP A 235 -4.15 5.97 -4.41
C ASP A 235 -4.34 5.21 -3.09
N LEU A 236 -3.26 4.64 -2.55
CA LEU A 236 -3.21 3.99 -1.25
C LEU A 236 -2.85 4.95 -0.10
N GLY A 237 -2.74 6.24 -0.38
CA GLY A 237 -2.48 7.28 0.62
C GLY A 237 -1.13 7.10 1.31
N ALA A 238 -0.10 6.73 0.56
CA ALA A 238 1.28 6.68 1.04
C ALA A 238 2.07 7.91 0.59
N ILE A 239 2.96 8.40 1.45
CA ILE A 239 4.01 9.35 1.08
C ILE A 239 4.99 8.64 0.14
N ILE A 240 5.46 9.33 -0.89
CA ILE A 240 6.38 8.77 -1.88
C ILE A 240 7.78 9.37 -1.68
N ALA A 241 8.71 8.51 -1.27
CA ALA A 241 10.09 8.85 -0.97
C ALA A 241 11.02 8.32 -2.07
N THR A 242 11.75 9.23 -2.73
CA THR A 242 12.69 8.89 -3.82
C THR A 242 14.04 9.60 -3.68
N ALA A 243 15.02 9.21 -4.51
CA ALA A 243 16.35 9.84 -4.56
C ALA A 243 16.85 9.84 -6.02
N HIS A 244 18.07 9.36 -6.31
CA HIS A 244 18.68 9.20 -7.64
C HIS A 244 19.08 10.50 -8.34
N GLU A 245 18.21 11.51 -8.33
CA GLU A 245 18.58 12.86 -8.71
C GLU A 245 19.22 13.57 -7.52
N HIS A 246 20.44 14.08 -7.72
CA HIS A 246 21.30 14.58 -6.63
C HIS A 246 20.93 16.00 -6.23
N SER A 247 19.70 16.16 -5.74
CA SER A 247 19.08 17.40 -5.32
C SER A 247 17.99 17.12 -4.29
N TYR A 248 17.49 18.19 -3.66
CA TYR A 248 16.27 18.12 -2.86
C TYR A 248 15.14 18.82 -3.60
N HIS A 249 14.00 18.16 -3.71
CA HIS A 249 12.78 18.78 -4.20
C HIS A 249 11.55 18.00 -3.77
N ARG A 250 10.41 18.69 -3.70
CA ARG A 250 9.12 18.06 -3.42
C ARG A 250 7.97 18.74 -4.16
N THR A 251 6.96 17.95 -4.46
CA THR A 251 5.73 18.43 -5.06
C THR A 251 4.79 19.02 -4.00
N LYS A 252 3.79 19.77 -4.48
CA LYS A 252 2.52 19.99 -3.79
C LYS A 252 1.75 18.67 -3.71
N THR A 253 0.60 18.67 -3.05
CA THR A 253 -0.34 17.54 -3.12
C THR A 253 -0.82 17.33 -4.55
N LEU A 254 -0.70 16.11 -5.05
CA LEU A 254 -1.14 15.70 -6.38
C LEU A 254 -2.27 14.66 -6.30
N THR A 255 -3.24 14.77 -7.20
CA THR A 255 -4.31 13.77 -7.43
C THR A 255 -4.03 12.88 -8.65
N SER A 256 -3.12 13.31 -9.54
CA SER A 256 -2.46 12.47 -10.53
C SER A 256 -0.99 12.86 -10.60
N ILE A 257 -0.12 11.93 -10.30
CA ILE A 257 1.33 12.12 -10.35
C ILE A 257 1.81 12.06 -11.79
N GLN A 258 1.30 11.11 -12.58
CA GLN A 258 1.63 10.96 -14.00
C GLN A 258 1.30 12.20 -14.82
N ASN A 259 0.24 12.92 -14.47
CA ASN A 259 -0.17 14.13 -15.16
C ASN A 259 0.19 15.41 -14.40
N GLN A 260 0.82 15.29 -13.23
CA GLN A 260 1.20 16.38 -12.31
C GLN A 260 0.02 17.31 -11.96
N ILE A 261 -1.15 16.72 -11.68
CA ILE A 261 -2.37 17.46 -11.34
C ILE A 261 -2.37 17.76 -9.84
N VAL A 262 -2.19 19.03 -9.48
CA VAL A 262 -2.29 19.53 -8.10
C VAL A 262 -3.71 19.36 -7.57
N ASP A 263 -3.84 18.90 -6.32
CA ASP A 263 -5.13 18.82 -5.63
C ASP A 263 -5.67 20.24 -5.38
N ALA A 264 -6.78 20.59 -6.04
CA ALA A 264 -7.42 21.89 -5.86
C ALA A 264 -7.90 22.15 -4.42
N SER A 265 -8.20 21.09 -3.64
CA SER A 265 -8.63 21.18 -2.24
C SER A 265 -7.46 21.23 -1.25
N CYS A 266 -6.23 20.95 -1.69
CA CYS A 266 -5.02 20.95 -0.88
C CYS A 266 -3.80 21.42 -1.69
N SER A 267 -3.92 22.62 -2.27
CA SER A 267 -2.98 23.17 -3.27
C SER A 267 -1.85 24.02 -2.67
N GLY A 268 -1.87 24.24 -1.36
CA GLY A 268 -0.86 25.04 -0.66
C GLY A 268 0.53 24.40 -0.76
N PRO A 269 1.60 25.17 -1.03
CA PRO A 269 2.96 24.61 -1.10
C PRO A 269 3.45 24.09 0.26
N ASP A 270 2.96 24.65 1.37
CA ASP A 270 3.42 24.30 2.73
C ASP A 270 2.40 23.46 3.51
N ASN A 271 1.28 23.08 2.87
CA ASN A 271 0.22 22.27 3.47
C ASN A 271 -0.09 21.10 2.54
N LEU A 272 0.37 19.91 2.92
CA LEU A 272 0.24 18.70 2.12
C LEU A 272 -0.84 17.79 2.68
N CYS A 273 -1.54 17.08 1.80
CA CYS A 273 -2.56 16.12 2.17
C CYS A 273 -2.21 14.74 1.62
N VAL A 274 -2.39 13.71 2.45
CA VAL A 274 -2.21 12.32 2.06
C VAL A 274 -3.49 11.56 2.36
N GLY A 275 -4.03 10.87 1.36
CA GLY A 275 -5.32 10.21 1.51
C GLY A 275 -5.57 9.15 0.46
N ARG A 276 -6.11 8.01 0.92
CA ARG A 276 -6.59 6.94 0.05
C ARG A 276 -7.74 7.42 -0.84
N GLY A 277 -7.82 6.90 -2.06
CA GLY A 277 -8.94 7.19 -2.95
C GLY A 277 -8.75 6.66 -4.37
N SER A 278 -9.70 6.99 -5.25
CA SER A 278 -9.55 6.80 -6.70
C SER A 278 -10.16 7.99 -7.44
N PRO A 279 -9.39 9.08 -7.67
CA PRO A 279 -7.98 9.22 -7.30
C PRO A 279 -7.80 9.43 -5.79
N GLY A 280 -6.73 8.87 -5.22
CA GLY A 280 -6.18 9.32 -3.95
C GLY A 280 -5.32 10.56 -4.15
N ARG A 281 -4.64 10.96 -3.07
CA ARG A 281 -3.77 12.14 -3.05
C ARG A 281 -2.55 11.94 -2.18
N SER A 282 -1.43 12.47 -2.65
CA SER A 282 -0.16 12.43 -1.95
C SER A 282 0.81 13.41 -2.58
N PHE A 283 2.03 13.46 -2.08
CA PHE A 283 3.14 14.21 -2.66
C PHE A 283 4.34 13.29 -2.87
N VAL A 284 5.24 13.72 -3.74
CA VAL A 284 6.51 13.05 -4.04
C VAL A 284 7.63 13.95 -3.57
N PHE A 285 8.67 13.37 -2.98
CA PHE A 285 9.93 14.06 -2.75
C PHE A 285 11.13 13.26 -3.25
N VAL A 286 12.17 14.00 -3.63
CA VAL A 286 13.53 13.50 -3.89
C VAL A 286 14.43 14.05 -2.80
N SER A 287 15.16 13.17 -2.09
CA SER A 287 16.11 13.52 -1.04
C SER A 287 17.52 12.99 -1.34
N GLY A 288 18.03 13.27 -2.55
CA GLY A 288 19.32 12.77 -3.06
C GLY A 288 20.54 13.62 -2.68
N LEU A 289 20.50 14.28 -1.53
CA LEU A 289 21.59 15.15 -1.03
C LEU A 289 22.32 14.52 0.15
N GLY A 290 22.44 13.19 0.16
CA GLY A 290 23.02 12.41 1.26
C GLY A 290 24.54 12.57 1.39
N GLY A 291 25.27 12.87 0.32
CA GLY A 291 26.70 13.17 0.41
C GLY A 291 27.55 13.00 -0.85
N GLU A 292 27.04 12.35 -1.90
CA GLU A 292 27.87 11.99 -3.07
C GLU A 292 28.20 13.20 -3.95
N SER A 293 27.19 13.85 -4.53
CA SER A 293 27.37 15.07 -5.33
C SER A 293 26.09 15.90 -5.38
N ILE A 294 26.12 17.03 -6.09
CA ILE A 294 24.99 17.96 -6.22
C ILE A 294 24.85 18.36 -7.68
N ARG A 295 23.64 18.23 -8.23
CA ARG A 295 23.33 18.52 -9.63
C ARG A 295 22.55 19.82 -9.80
N ASP A 296 22.52 20.30 -11.02
CA ASP A 296 21.81 21.50 -11.44
C ASP A 296 20.34 21.22 -11.79
N GLN A 297 19.51 22.26 -11.74
CA GLN A 297 18.13 22.22 -12.21
C GLN A 297 18.14 22.40 -13.73
N GLN A 298 17.73 21.36 -14.45
CA GLN A 298 17.68 21.35 -15.91
C GLN A 298 16.26 21.57 -16.45
N ARG A 299 15.23 21.36 -15.62
CA ARG A 299 13.82 21.48 -16.01
C ARG A 299 13.01 22.30 -15.01
N CYS A 300 11.78 22.67 -15.40
CA CYS A 300 10.85 23.44 -14.58
C CYS A 300 11.40 24.81 -14.14
N LEU A 301 12.22 25.43 -14.99
CA LEU A 301 12.73 26.80 -14.80
C LEU A 301 11.57 27.82 -14.73
N PRO A 302 11.74 28.96 -14.01
CA PRO A 302 12.99 29.47 -13.42
C PRO A 302 13.45 28.72 -12.16
N ALA A 303 14.68 28.99 -11.72
CA ALA A 303 15.26 28.43 -10.48
C ALA A 303 14.70 29.07 -9.19
N THR A 304 13.78 30.02 -9.31
CA THR A 304 13.11 30.70 -8.20
C THR A 304 11.61 30.40 -8.23
N PHE A 305 10.98 30.40 -7.06
CA PHE A 305 9.54 30.22 -6.97
C PHE A 305 8.80 31.46 -7.51
N PRO A 306 7.70 31.31 -8.29
CA PRO A 306 7.11 30.05 -8.73
C PRO A 306 7.90 29.38 -9.85
N TYR A 307 8.10 28.07 -9.71
CA TYR A 307 8.75 27.22 -10.72
C TYR A 307 7.86 27.03 -11.95
N GLY A 308 8.46 26.61 -13.06
CA GLY A 308 7.76 26.28 -14.30
C GLY A 308 7.02 24.94 -14.27
N CYS A 309 6.95 24.26 -15.42
CA CYS A 309 6.20 23.02 -15.61
C CYS A 309 4.69 23.22 -15.37
N LYS A 310 4.01 22.31 -14.67
CA LYS A 310 2.55 22.34 -14.44
C LYS A 310 2.19 22.95 -13.09
N GLY A 311 3.14 23.61 -12.42
CA GLY A 311 2.95 24.23 -11.11
C GLY A 311 2.91 23.24 -9.95
N GLU A 312 3.39 22.01 -10.17
CA GLU A 312 3.42 20.90 -9.24
C GLU A 312 4.46 21.04 -8.13
N TRP A 313 5.52 21.82 -8.36
CA TRP A 313 6.63 21.93 -7.42
C TRP A 313 6.30 22.89 -6.27
N ALA A 314 6.55 22.44 -5.04
CA ALA A 314 6.47 23.26 -3.83
C ALA A 314 7.84 23.82 -3.45
N LYS A 315 8.90 23.01 -3.57
CA LYS A 315 10.28 23.42 -3.31
C LYS A 315 11.25 22.70 -4.25
N ILE A 316 12.24 23.43 -4.74
CA ILE A 316 13.42 22.94 -5.46
C ILE A 316 14.69 23.51 -4.81
N TYR A 317 15.67 22.65 -4.57
CA TYR A 317 16.98 22.98 -4.02
C TYR A 317 18.06 22.13 -4.71
N THR A 318 18.68 22.72 -5.71
CA THR A 318 19.77 22.20 -6.54
C THR A 318 20.97 23.16 -6.46
N SER A 319 22.06 22.86 -7.17
CA SER A 319 23.20 23.78 -7.24
C SER A 319 22.82 25.19 -7.72
N ASN A 320 21.75 25.36 -8.53
CA ASN A 320 21.24 26.67 -8.96
C ASN A 320 20.64 27.51 -7.83
N GLN A 321 20.19 26.87 -6.74
CA GLN A 321 19.73 27.53 -5.52
C GLN A 321 20.80 27.56 -4.42
N GLY A 322 22.05 27.21 -4.75
CA GLY A 322 23.13 27.12 -3.77
C GLY A 322 23.02 25.90 -2.86
N ALA A 323 22.60 24.75 -3.41
CA ALA A 323 22.47 23.54 -2.62
C ALA A 323 23.76 23.08 -1.96
N THR A 324 23.63 22.62 -0.72
CA THR A 324 24.60 21.77 -0.03
C THR A 324 23.88 20.53 0.53
N PHE A 325 24.65 19.55 1.01
CA PHE A 325 24.12 18.27 1.48
C PHE A 325 23.22 18.42 2.70
N GLY A 326 22.34 17.45 2.94
CA GLY A 326 21.37 17.53 4.02
C GLY A 326 20.44 16.34 4.10
N ALA A 327 19.42 16.45 4.93
CA ALA A 327 18.39 15.44 5.10
C ALA A 327 17.01 16.09 5.20
N LEU A 328 16.01 15.39 4.67
CA LEU A 328 14.61 15.66 4.96
C LEU A 328 14.23 14.98 6.27
N PHE A 329 13.54 15.70 7.15
CA PHE A 329 13.00 15.18 8.39
C PHE A 329 11.48 15.26 8.35
N ILE A 330 10.79 14.19 8.75
CA ILE A 330 9.34 14.22 9.00
C ILE A 330 9.07 13.72 10.41
N THR A 331 8.35 14.53 11.20
CA THR A 331 7.90 14.17 12.54
C THR A 331 6.41 13.89 12.50
N PHE A 332 6.02 12.65 12.78
CA PHE A 332 4.63 12.17 12.75
C PHE A 332 3.96 12.24 14.13
N ASN A 333 2.63 12.28 14.14
CA ASN A 333 1.81 12.30 15.36
C ASN A 333 2.25 13.42 16.31
N ILE A 334 2.13 14.65 15.83
CA ILE A 334 2.50 15.87 16.54
C ILE A 334 1.27 16.60 17.07
N ASP A 335 1.46 17.48 18.05
CA ASP A 335 0.40 18.31 18.65
C ASP A 335 -0.80 17.52 19.20
N GLY A 336 -0.60 16.24 19.54
CA GLY A 336 -1.65 15.34 19.99
C GLY A 336 -2.61 14.87 18.88
N ASP A 337 -2.29 15.14 17.62
CA ASP A 337 -3.06 14.68 16.45
C ASP A 337 -2.29 13.58 15.70
N PRO A 338 -2.73 12.31 15.75
CA PRO A 338 -2.05 11.21 15.06
C PRO A 338 -2.06 11.33 13.54
N ARG A 339 -2.85 12.25 12.98
CA ARG A 339 -2.95 12.54 11.54
C ARG A 339 -2.20 13.80 11.13
N LYS A 340 -1.50 14.43 12.06
CA LYS A 340 -0.65 15.59 11.78
C LYS A 340 0.81 15.17 11.77
N ALA A 341 1.55 15.67 10.79
CA ALA A 341 3.00 15.57 10.72
C ALA A 341 3.61 16.89 10.25
N GLN A 342 4.88 17.10 10.55
CA GLN A 342 5.64 18.26 10.08
C GLN A 342 6.91 17.79 9.39
N GLY A 343 7.15 18.31 8.19
CA GLY A 343 8.33 18.08 7.40
C GLY A 343 9.24 19.30 7.32
N TYR A 344 10.55 19.11 7.29
CA TYR A 344 11.53 20.14 6.95
C TYR A 344 12.79 19.54 6.36
N PHE A 345 13.41 20.22 5.38
CA PHE A 345 14.75 19.88 4.91
C PHE A 345 15.76 20.81 5.56
N LYS A 346 16.81 20.21 6.15
CA LYS A 346 17.91 20.95 6.76
C LYS A 346 19.23 20.52 6.13
N ASN A 347 20.07 21.49 5.84
CA ASN A 347 21.38 21.24 5.26
C ASN A 347 22.47 21.12 6.33
N ILE A 348 23.65 20.64 5.95
CA ILE A 348 24.80 20.42 6.85
C ILE A 348 25.47 21.72 7.35
N ASN A 349 25.01 22.89 6.89
CA ASN A 349 25.38 24.19 7.42
C ASN A 349 24.39 24.68 8.49
N GLY A 350 23.33 23.92 8.76
CA GLY A 350 22.33 24.22 9.76
C GLY A 350 21.15 25.06 9.25
N GLU A 351 21.06 25.32 7.95
CA GLU A 351 19.99 26.12 7.36
C GLU A 351 18.76 25.25 7.09
N ILE A 352 17.59 25.74 7.49
CA ILE A 352 16.30 25.15 7.14
C ILE A 352 15.91 25.69 5.76
N ILE A 353 15.90 24.82 4.77
CA ILE A 353 15.66 25.16 3.37
C ILE A 353 14.17 25.13 3.04
N ASP A 354 13.42 24.29 3.74
CA ASP A 354 12.02 23.99 3.47
C ASP A 354 11.32 23.58 4.76
N THR A 355 10.03 23.89 4.89
CA THR A 355 9.19 23.51 6.02
C THR A 355 7.74 23.39 5.57
N PHE A 356 7.05 22.34 5.99
CA PHE A 356 5.67 22.08 5.59
C PHE A 356 4.93 21.24 6.62
N GLU A 357 3.61 21.34 6.63
CA GLU A 357 2.71 20.50 7.40
C GLU A 357 2.10 19.43 6.48
N ILE A 358 1.88 18.23 7.02
CA ILE A 358 1.22 17.12 6.33
C ILE A 358 0.01 16.70 7.15
N ARG A 359 -1.14 16.56 6.50
CA ARG A 359 -2.35 15.99 7.08
C ARG A 359 -2.71 14.69 6.39
N ALA A 360 -2.79 13.62 7.17
CA ALA A 360 -3.42 12.41 6.72
C ALA A 360 -4.94 12.62 6.77
N ASP A 361 -5.64 12.26 5.68
CA ASP A 361 -7.09 12.26 5.68
C ASP A 361 -7.59 11.38 6.84
N ALA A 362 -8.64 11.84 7.52
CA ALA A 362 -9.36 10.94 8.39
C ALA A 362 -9.84 9.77 7.54
N LEU A 363 -9.37 8.55 7.85
CA LEU A 363 -10.22 7.36 7.71
C LEU A 363 -11.49 7.76 8.44
N SER A 364 -12.49 8.22 7.69
CA SER A 364 -13.73 8.69 8.26
C SER A 364 -14.22 7.52 9.08
N SER A 365 -14.29 7.67 10.40
CA SER A 365 -14.90 6.66 11.28
C SER A 365 -16.42 6.64 11.11
N LEU A 366 -16.96 7.42 10.17
CA LEU A 366 -18.28 7.24 9.55
C LEU A 366 -18.22 6.36 8.28
N ALA A 367 -17.06 5.81 7.93
CA ALA A 367 -16.82 4.87 6.83
C ALA A 367 -16.69 3.41 7.29
N GLY A 368 -17.33 3.05 8.42
CA GLY A 368 -17.83 1.68 8.63
C GLY A 368 -18.86 1.23 7.59
N ALA A 369 -19.09 1.99 6.51
CA ALA A 369 -19.99 1.68 5.41
C ALA A 369 -19.62 2.32 4.05
N ARG A 370 -18.33 2.50 3.71
CA ARG A 370 -17.92 2.99 2.35
C ARG A 370 -16.53 2.49 1.94
N ARG A 371 -16.40 1.22 1.56
CA ARG A 371 -16.51 0.62 0.20
C ARG A 371 -15.12 0.41 -0.46
N PRO A 372 -14.70 -0.83 -0.76
CA PRO A 372 -13.41 -1.12 -1.40
C PRO A 372 -13.40 -0.68 -2.88
N ALA A 373 -12.20 -0.34 -3.37
CA ALA A 373 -11.93 -0.14 -4.79
C ALA A 373 -12.27 -1.44 -5.55
N ALA A 374 -13.04 -1.32 -6.63
CA ALA A 374 -13.66 -2.41 -7.39
C ALA A 374 -14.81 -3.18 -6.69
N ALA A 375 -15.52 -2.55 -5.74
CA ALA A 375 -16.77 -3.12 -5.24
C ALA A 375 -17.90 -2.98 -6.28
N LEU A 376 -18.60 -4.08 -6.55
CA LEU A 376 -19.96 -4.03 -7.07
C LEU A 376 -20.86 -3.48 -5.96
N LEU A 377 -21.77 -2.57 -6.31
CA LEU A 377 -22.62 -1.85 -5.37
C LEU A 377 -24.07 -2.17 -5.68
N LEU A 378 -24.61 -3.23 -5.10
CA LEU A 378 -26.00 -3.57 -5.33
C LEU A 378 -26.92 -2.57 -4.61
N SER A 379 -27.73 -1.85 -5.38
CA SER A 379 -28.74 -0.94 -4.86
C SER A 379 -30.10 -1.61 -4.73
N GLN A 380 -30.40 -2.57 -5.60
CA GLN A 380 -31.58 -3.42 -5.52
C GLN A 380 -31.26 -4.78 -6.11
N ALA A 381 -31.49 -5.85 -5.38
CA ALA A 381 -31.52 -7.17 -5.94
C ALA A 381 -32.75 -7.95 -5.52
N LYS A 382 -33.21 -8.82 -6.41
CA LYS A 382 -34.36 -9.69 -6.17
C LYS A 382 -34.14 -11.03 -6.83
N LEU A 383 -34.27 -12.09 -6.02
CA LEU A 383 -34.42 -13.47 -6.46
C LEU A 383 -35.86 -13.91 -6.17
N GLN A 384 -36.52 -14.49 -7.15
CA GLN A 384 -37.87 -15.02 -6.98
C GLN A 384 -37.94 -16.41 -7.58
N ARG A 385 -38.30 -17.40 -6.75
CA ARG A 385 -38.51 -18.77 -7.19
C ARG A 385 -39.98 -19.04 -7.47
N ASP A 386 -40.29 -19.72 -8.57
CA ASP A 386 -41.62 -20.24 -8.87
C ASP A 386 -41.58 -21.77 -8.98
N ARG A 387 -41.97 -22.43 -7.87
CA ARG A 387 -41.93 -23.88 -7.71
C ARG A 387 -42.83 -24.66 -8.68
N HIS A 388 -43.79 -24.01 -9.36
CA HIS A 388 -44.75 -24.71 -10.22
C HIS A 388 -44.38 -24.63 -11.71
N SER A 389 -43.61 -23.62 -12.13
CA SER A 389 -43.41 -23.29 -13.54
C SER A 389 -41.96 -23.32 -14.02
N ARG A 390 -40.98 -23.53 -13.12
CA ARG A 390 -39.53 -23.36 -13.37
C ARG A 390 -39.16 -21.98 -13.95
N GLN A 391 -39.99 -20.96 -13.68
CA GLN A 391 -39.78 -19.58 -14.15
C GLN A 391 -39.11 -18.71 -13.08
N ASP A 392 -37.96 -19.12 -12.58
CA ASP A 392 -37.26 -18.32 -11.58
C ASP A 392 -36.73 -17.01 -12.19
N ARG A 393 -36.63 -15.97 -11.37
CA ARG A 393 -36.28 -14.62 -11.83
C ARG A 393 -35.19 -14.00 -10.98
N VAL A 394 -34.20 -13.41 -11.65
CA VAL A 394 -33.12 -12.62 -11.08
C VAL A 394 -33.24 -11.19 -11.60
N ALA A 395 -33.26 -10.22 -10.71
CA ALA A 395 -33.14 -8.81 -11.06
C ALA A 395 -32.09 -8.15 -10.17
N LEU A 396 -31.10 -7.51 -10.77
CA LEU A 396 -29.97 -6.88 -10.08
C LEU A 396 -29.80 -5.46 -10.63
N ARG A 397 -29.77 -4.48 -9.73
CA ARG A 397 -29.38 -3.10 -10.02
C ARG A 397 -28.23 -2.74 -9.10
N GLY A 398 -27.27 -2.06 -9.66
CA GLY A 398 -26.13 -1.61 -8.88
C GLY A 398 -25.26 -0.65 -9.66
N SER A 399 -24.12 -0.34 -9.08
CA SER A 399 -23.07 0.42 -9.74
C SER A 399 -21.70 -0.16 -9.44
N PHE A 400 -20.70 0.19 -10.22
CA PHE A 400 -19.31 -0.17 -9.96
C PHE A 400 -18.37 0.88 -10.55
N VAL A 401 -17.15 0.96 -10.02
CA VAL A 401 -16.14 1.95 -10.44
C VAL A 401 -15.17 1.30 -11.42
N ALA A 402 -15.05 1.86 -12.62
CA ALA A 402 -14.01 1.53 -13.59
C ALA A 402 -13.71 2.77 -14.45
N PRO A 403 -12.49 2.94 -15.00
CA PRO A 403 -12.23 4.03 -15.92
C PRO A 403 -13.11 3.96 -17.18
N PRO A 404 -13.60 5.09 -17.72
CA PRO A 404 -14.24 5.12 -19.03
C PRO A 404 -13.31 4.47 -20.07
N TYR A 405 -13.86 3.72 -21.04
CA TYR A 405 -13.10 3.00 -22.08
C TYR A 405 -12.23 1.82 -21.62
N SER A 406 -12.19 1.50 -20.32
CA SER A 406 -11.37 0.41 -19.79
C SER A 406 -11.96 -0.99 -19.91
N MET A 407 -13.17 -1.09 -20.48
CA MET A 407 -13.96 -2.32 -20.63
C MET A 407 -14.71 -2.29 -21.96
N ASN A 408 -14.93 -3.47 -22.54
CA ASN A 408 -15.70 -3.61 -23.77
C ASN A 408 -16.61 -4.86 -23.72
N PRO A 409 -17.76 -4.79 -23.01
CA PRO A 409 -18.69 -5.93 -22.88
C PRO A 409 -19.08 -6.63 -24.19
N PRO A 410 -19.32 -5.93 -25.32
CA PRO A 410 -19.54 -6.60 -26.61
C PRO A 410 -18.38 -7.47 -27.10
N ARG A 411 -17.14 -7.10 -26.78
CA ARG A 411 -15.94 -7.88 -27.12
C ARG A 411 -15.65 -8.96 -26.09
N ASP A 412 -15.84 -8.63 -24.81
CA ASP A 412 -15.28 -9.40 -23.70
C ASP A 412 -16.31 -10.35 -23.06
N GLY A 413 -17.60 -10.12 -23.29
CA GLY A 413 -18.68 -10.77 -22.56
C GLY A 413 -18.81 -10.29 -21.12
N VAL A 414 -19.87 -10.75 -20.44
CA VAL A 414 -20.15 -10.44 -19.03
C VAL A 414 -20.62 -11.70 -18.33
N THR A 415 -20.03 -12.00 -17.17
CA THR A 415 -20.51 -13.07 -16.27
C THR A 415 -20.95 -12.45 -14.96
N LEU A 416 -22.10 -12.89 -14.45
CA LEU A 416 -22.61 -12.49 -13.14
C LEU A 416 -22.97 -13.73 -12.34
N SER A 417 -22.28 -13.97 -11.23
CA SER A 417 -22.56 -15.09 -10.33
C SER A 417 -23.07 -14.61 -8.97
N LEU A 418 -23.95 -15.40 -8.37
CA LEU A 418 -24.39 -15.26 -6.98
C LEU A 418 -24.04 -16.52 -6.20
N THR A 419 -23.42 -16.37 -5.04
CA THR A 419 -22.97 -17.46 -4.17
C THR A 419 -23.36 -17.16 -2.72
N ASP A 420 -23.87 -18.14 -1.99
CA ASP A 420 -24.10 -18.09 -0.54
C ASP A 420 -23.20 -19.10 0.20
N ALA A 421 -23.51 -19.37 1.46
CA ALA A 421 -22.75 -20.31 2.30
C ALA A 421 -22.85 -21.77 1.79
N ASP A 422 -23.97 -22.14 1.17
CA ASP A 422 -24.21 -23.48 0.61
C ASP A 422 -23.62 -23.63 -0.80
N GLY A 423 -23.17 -22.52 -1.39
CA GLY A 423 -22.42 -22.49 -2.63
C GLY A 423 -23.13 -21.71 -3.73
N HIS A 424 -23.10 -22.23 -4.94
CA HIS A 424 -23.48 -21.48 -6.12
C HIS A 424 -25.02 -21.40 -6.30
N ILE A 425 -25.57 -20.18 -6.32
CA ILE A 425 -27.00 -19.92 -6.52
C ILE A 425 -27.34 -19.86 -8.02
N VAL A 426 -26.62 -19.02 -8.77
CA VAL A 426 -26.85 -18.81 -10.21
C VAL A 426 -25.66 -18.13 -10.88
N GLU A 427 -25.41 -18.52 -12.14
CA GLU A 427 -24.44 -17.89 -13.03
C GLU A 427 -25.17 -17.44 -14.29
N ILE A 428 -25.04 -16.16 -14.63
CA ILE A 428 -25.61 -15.57 -15.83
C ILE A 428 -24.45 -15.16 -16.74
N LYS A 429 -24.32 -15.84 -17.87
CA LYS A 429 -23.31 -15.54 -18.89
C LYS A 429 -23.96 -14.78 -20.06
N VAL A 430 -23.52 -13.56 -20.29
CA VAL A 430 -23.83 -12.75 -21.48
C VAL A 430 -22.63 -12.81 -22.42
N PRO A 431 -22.72 -13.48 -23.58
CA PRO A 431 -21.58 -13.71 -24.45
C PRO A 431 -21.14 -12.42 -25.16
N ALA A 432 -19.91 -12.45 -25.65
CA ALA A 432 -19.43 -11.49 -26.64
C ALA A 432 -20.15 -11.69 -28.00
N GLY A 433 -20.11 -10.67 -28.86
CA GLY A 433 -20.65 -10.73 -30.22
C GLY A 433 -22.08 -10.20 -30.34
N ASP A 434 -22.95 -10.96 -31.02
CA ASP A 434 -24.27 -10.48 -31.42
C ASP A 434 -25.25 -10.34 -30.24
N GLY A 435 -26.10 -9.31 -30.30
CA GLY A 435 -27.13 -9.01 -29.29
C GLY A 435 -26.83 -7.81 -28.39
N TRP A 436 -25.64 -7.20 -28.54
CA TRP A 436 -25.29 -5.93 -27.92
C TRP A 436 -25.67 -4.73 -28.80
N THR A 437 -26.15 -3.66 -28.18
CA THR A 437 -26.34 -2.34 -28.80
C THR A 437 -25.67 -1.27 -27.95
N THR A 438 -25.17 -0.22 -28.60
CA THR A 438 -24.55 0.93 -27.94
C THR A 438 -24.95 2.21 -28.66
N THR A 439 -25.23 3.27 -27.91
CA THR A 439 -25.43 4.62 -28.45
C THR A 439 -24.22 5.53 -28.17
N ARG A 440 -23.29 5.12 -27.29
CA ARG A 440 -22.05 5.81 -26.92
C ARG A 440 -20.95 4.77 -26.62
N PRO A 441 -20.12 4.40 -27.60
CA PRO A 441 -19.04 3.45 -27.42
C PRO A 441 -18.12 3.81 -26.24
N GLY A 442 -17.76 2.80 -25.43
CA GLY A 442 -16.89 2.98 -24.26
C GLY A 442 -17.57 3.57 -23.02
N ARG A 443 -18.86 3.95 -23.13
CA ARG A 443 -19.63 4.56 -22.04
C ARG A 443 -20.98 3.90 -21.81
N GLU A 444 -21.58 3.24 -22.80
CA GLU A 444 -22.83 2.50 -22.56
C GLU A 444 -23.00 1.28 -23.46
N TRP A 445 -23.64 0.26 -22.91
CA TRP A 445 -23.95 -1.00 -23.59
C TRP A 445 -25.26 -1.56 -23.09
N PHE A 446 -26.05 -2.07 -24.02
CA PHE A 446 -27.30 -2.74 -23.74
C PHE A 446 -27.29 -4.11 -24.43
N PHE A 447 -27.67 -5.14 -23.69
CA PHE A 447 -27.87 -6.48 -24.21
C PHE A 447 -29.32 -6.88 -23.97
N LYS A 448 -29.95 -7.50 -24.96
CA LYS A 448 -31.27 -8.10 -24.82
C LYS A 448 -31.38 -9.31 -25.74
N ARG A 449 -31.44 -10.50 -25.16
CA ARG A 449 -31.66 -11.75 -25.91
C ARG A 449 -32.69 -12.63 -25.21
N LYS A 450 -33.46 -13.36 -26.01
CA LYS A 450 -34.33 -14.46 -25.57
C LYS A 450 -33.78 -15.77 -26.13
N LYS A 451 -34.10 -16.88 -25.49
CA LYS A 451 -33.84 -18.21 -26.00
C LYS A 451 -34.29 -18.32 -27.45
N ASP A 452 -33.41 -18.77 -28.33
CA ASP A 452 -33.72 -18.94 -29.76
C ASP A 452 -34.22 -20.35 -30.10
N GLY A 453 -34.25 -21.26 -29.11
CA GLY A 453 -34.74 -22.64 -29.25
C GLY A 453 -33.67 -23.65 -29.62
N THR A 454 -32.41 -23.24 -29.78
CA THR A 454 -31.29 -24.16 -30.03
C THR A 454 -30.99 -25.02 -28.80
N GLN A 455 -30.67 -26.29 -29.03
CA GLN A 455 -30.36 -27.24 -27.97
C GLN A 455 -29.00 -26.88 -27.35
N GLY A 456 -28.99 -26.49 -26.08
CA GLY A 456 -27.79 -26.07 -25.36
C GLY A 456 -27.61 -24.55 -25.18
N ASP A 457 -28.53 -23.71 -25.67
CA ASP A 457 -28.49 -22.26 -25.38
C ASP A 457 -28.70 -22.02 -23.86
N PRO A 458 -27.67 -21.53 -23.13
CA PRO A 458 -27.77 -21.31 -21.70
C PRO A 458 -28.59 -20.05 -21.35
N ILE A 459 -29.00 -19.24 -22.34
CA ILE A 459 -29.66 -17.95 -22.11
C ILE A 459 -31.16 -18.04 -22.39
N VAL A 460 -31.97 -18.15 -21.33
CA VAL A 460 -33.43 -18.25 -21.51
C VAL A 460 -34.08 -16.87 -21.77
N TYR A 461 -33.73 -15.87 -20.95
CA TYR A 461 -33.98 -14.46 -21.20
C TYR A 461 -32.98 -13.64 -20.40
N ALA A 462 -32.22 -12.74 -21.05
CA ALA A 462 -31.33 -11.81 -20.34
C ALA A 462 -31.44 -10.40 -20.93
N LYS A 463 -31.59 -9.42 -20.04
CA LYS A 463 -31.49 -7.99 -20.35
C LYS A 463 -30.47 -7.34 -19.42
N LEU A 464 -29.39 -6.81 -20.00
CA LEU A 464 -28.34 -6.10 -19.28
C LEU A 464 -28.19 -4.68 -19.84
N GLY A 465 -28.09 -3.69 -18.97
CA GLY A 465 -27.64 -2.35 -19.33
C GLY A 465 -26.46 -1.97 -18.44
N ILE A 466 -25.40 -1.42 -19.03
CA ILE A 466 -24.25 -0.85 -18.34
C ILE A 466 -24.04 0.54 -18.92
N ALA A 467 -24.06 1.59 -18.10
CA ALA A 467 -23.91 2.96 -18.56
C ALA A 467 -23.09 3.82 -17.60
N PHE A 468 -22.15 4.59 -18.13
CA PHE A 468 -21.32 5.50 -17.36
C PHE A 468 -22.12 6.75 -16.96
N ASN A 469 -22.23 6.97 -15.66
CA ASN A 469 -22.86 8.12 -15.08
C ASN A 469 -21.80 9.18 -14.77
N ALA A 470 -21.77 10.23 -15.59
CA ALA A 470 -20.78 11.29 -15.46
C ALA A 470 -20.87 12.06 -14.13
N LYS A 471 -22.05 12.09 -13.48
CA LYS A 471 -22.23 12.78 -12.19
C LYS A 471 -21.64 11.99 -11.03
N THR A 472 -21.83 10.68 -11.02
CA THR A 472 -21.33 9.80 -9.95
C THR A 472 -19.97 9.20 -10.26
N ARG A 473 -19.48 9.37 -11.49
CA ARG A 473 -18.23 8.79 -12.03
C ARG A 473 -18.18 7.26 -11.88
N GLN A 474 -19.33 6.60 -12.01
CA GLN A 474 -19.49 5.15 -11.90
C GLN A 474 -20.21 4.59 -13.13
N PHE A 475 -20.12 3.29 -13.35
CA PHE A 475 -21.02 2.58 -14.24
C PHE A 475 -22.25 2.11 -13.48
N ASP A 476 -23.43 2.53 -13.93
CA ASP A 476 -24.71 2.01 -13.47
C ASP A 476 -25.03 0.73 -14.25
N MET A 477 -25.42 -0.33 -13.54
CA MET A 477 -25.82 -1.60 -14.12
C MET A 477 -27.24 -2.00 -13.76
N ASN A 478 -27.93 -2.63 -14.71
CA ASN A 478 -29.26 -3.19 -14.53
C ASN A 478 -29.36 -4.50 -15.31
N MET A 479 -29.43 -5.62 -14.58
CA MET A 479 -29.56 -6.98 -15.10
C MET A 479 -30.94 -7.54 -14.74
N LYS A 480 -31.58 -8.19 -15.71
CA LYS A 480 -32.76 -9.03 -15.51
C LYS A 480 -32.62 -10.33 -16.27
N ALA A 481 -32.76 -11.44 -15.58
CA ALA A 481 -32.83 -12.77 -16.16
C ALA A 481 -34.06 -13.53 -15.64
N ASN A 482 -34.70 -14.32 -16.49
CA ASN A 482 -35.87 -15.14 -16.14
C ASN A 482 -35.69 -16.57 -16.66
N GLU A 483 -36.52 -17.49 -16.15
CA GLU A 483 -36.58 -18.89 -16.58
C GLU A 483 -35.26 -19.64 -16.35
N MET A 484 -34.59 -19.32 -15.25
CA MET A 484 -33.34 -19.96 -14.80
C MET A 484 -33.63 -21.04 -13.76
N GLU A 485 -32.69 -21.96 -13.55
CA GLU A 485 -32.72 -22.87 -12.40
C GLU A 485 -31.88 -22.27 -11.27
N LEU A 486 -32.52 -21.84 -10.18
CA LEU A 486 -31.83 -21.31 -8.99
C LEU A 486 -31.68 -22.40 -7.94
N SER A 487 -30.46 -22.58 -7.41
CA SER A 487 -30.27 -23.29 -6.14
C SER A 487 -31.06 -22.56 -5.04
N PRO A 488 -31.64 -23.26 -4.04
CA PRO A 488 -32.31 -22.60 -2.93
C PRO A 488 -31.34 -21.63 -2.23
N PRO A 489 -31.60 -20.32 -2.24
CA PRO A 489 -30.68 -19.39 -1.63
C PRO A 489 -30.99 -19.23 -0.14
N ASP A 490 -29.97 -19.17 0.69
CA ASP A 490 -30.10 -18.95 2.12
C ASP A 490 -30.36 -17.47 2.47
N VAL A 491 -31.02 -17.26 3.62
CA VAL A 491 -31.12 -15.91 4.22
C VAL A 491 -29.81 -15.60 4.92
N GLY A 492 -29.15 -14.52 4.52
CA GLY A 492 -27.84 -14.16 5.05
C GLY A 492 -26.95 -13.55 3.98
N PRO A 493 -25.62 -13.59 4.16
CA PRO A 493 -24.68 -12.96 3.24
C PRO A 493 -24.67 -13.71 1.90
N ILE A 494 -25.00 -12.99 0.82
CA ILE A 494 -24.87 -13.47 -0.56
C ILE A 494 -23.84 -12.62 -1.28
N THR A 495 -22.88 -13.28 -1.91
CA THR A 495 -21.84 -12.67 -2.75
C THR A 495 -22.29 -12.61 -4.20
N ALA A 496 -22.39 -11.40 -4.75
CA ALA A 496 -22.48 -11.14 -6.17
C ALA A 496 -21.09 -10.83 -6.75
N LEU A 497 -20.73 -11.51 -7.83
CA LEU A 497 -19.49 -11.28 -8.58
C LEU A 497 -19.83 -10.96 -10.03
N LEU A 498 -19.51 -9.73 -10.46
CA LEU A 498 -19.60 -9.30 -11.85
C LEU A 498 -18.21 -9.38 -12.49
N THR A 499 -18.12 -10.08 -13.61
CA THR A 499 -16.89 -10.22 -14.41
C THR A 499 -17.11 -9.65 -15.80
N ILE A 500 -16.21 -8.77 -16.26
CA ILE A 500 -16.20 -8.21 -17.61
C ILE A 500 -14.78 -8.36 -18.16
N GLY A 501 -14.58 -9.28 -19.10
CA GLY A 501 -13.24 -9.69 -19.52
C GLY A 501 -12.43 -10.24 -18.35
N ASN A 502 -11.29 -9.60 -18.05
CA ASN A 502 -10.41 -9.95 -16.93
C ASN A 502 -10.65 -9.13 -15.64
N ARG A 503 -11.73 -8.34 -15.60
CA ARG A 503 -12.06 -7.48 -14.44
C ARG A 503 -13.16 -8.11 -13.61
N GLU A 504 -12.98 -8.05 -12.29
CA GLU A 504 -13.93 -8.55 -11.32
C GLU A 504 -14.44 -7.43 -10.39
N PHE A 505 -15.74 -7.44 -10.11
CA PHE A 505 -16.39 -6.52 -9.18
C PHE A 505 -17.26 -7.31 -8.20
N ARG A 506 -16.96 -7.22 -6.91
CA ARG A 506 -17.57 -8.07 -5.87
C ARG A 506 -18.44 -7.28 -4.91
N ASN A 507 -19.57 -7.85 -4.51
CA ASN A 507 -20.45 -7.34 -3.47
C ASN A 507 -20.87 -8.51 -2.57
N THR A 508 -20.60 -8.46 -1.27
CA THR A 508 -21.21 -9.38 -0.30
C THR A 508 -22.09 -8.57 0.61
N GLN A 509 -23.37 -8.91 0.70
CA GLN A 509 -24.31 -8.24 1.61
C GLN A 509 -25.38 -9.22 2.08
N ASP A 510 -26.03 -8.89 3.19
CA ASP A 510 -27.15 -9.68 3.70
C ASP A 510 -28.39 -9.54 2.82
N TRP A 511 -29.06 -10.64 2.54
CA TRP A 511 -30.34 -10.68 1.83
C TRP A 511 -31.43 -11.19 2.76
N ARG A 512 -32.64 -10.64 2.61
CA ARG A 512 -33.78 -10.95 3.46
C ARG A 512 -34.87 -11.66 2.68
N ALA A 513 -35.50 -12.64 3.32
CA ALA A 513 -36.68 -13.30 2.78
C ALA A 513 -37.92 -12.41 2.90
N THR A 514 -38.68 -12.31 1.81
CA THR A 514 -40.00 -11.66 1.76
C THR A 514 -41.02 -12.59 1.10
N GLY A 515 -42.32 -12.31 1.28
CA GLY A 515 -43.39 -13.07 0.64
C GLY A 515 -43.41 -14.56 1.02
N LYS A 516 -43.36 -14.87 2.33
CA LYS A 516 -43.34 -16.25 2.89
C LYS A 516 -42.16 -17.10 2.39
N GLY A 517 -40.96 -16.52 2.27
CA GLY A 517 -39.75 -17.27 1.88
C GLY A 517 -39.61 -17.56 0.39
N LYS A 518 -40.49 -17.02 -0.47
CA LYS A 518 -40.45 -17.24 -1.94
C LYS A 518 -39.63 -16.19 -2.70
N LYS A 519 -39.20 -15.13 -2.01
CA LYS A 519 -38.44 -14.01 -2.59
C LYS A 519 -37.29 -13.65 -1.66
N LEU A 520 -36.08 -13.53 -2.18
CA LEU A 520 -35.00 -12.84 -1.50
C LEU A 520 -34.83 -11.46 -2.12
N VAL A 521 -34.60 -10.47 -1.26
CA VAL A 521 -34.30 -9.11 -1.67
C VAL A 521 -33.14 -8.57 -0.86
N THR A 522 -32.38 -7.67 -1.46
CA THR A 522 -31.45 -6.81 -0.70
C THR A 522 -32.24 -5.87 0.21
N PRO A 523 -31.68 -5.45 1.35
CA PRO A 523 -32.25 -4.44 2.24
C PRO A 523 -32.65 -3.16 1.54
#